data_AF-A0A2N0HMR3-F1
#
_entry.id   AF-A0A2N0HMR3-F1
#
_cell.length_a   1.000
_cell.length_b   1.000
_cell.length_c   1.000
_cell.angle_alpha   90.00
_cell.angle_beta   90.00
_cell.angle_gamma   90.00
#
_symmetry.space_group_name_H-M   'P 1'
#
loop_
_entity.id
_entity.type
_entity.pdbx_description
1 polymer ?
#
loop_
_entity_poly.entity_id
_entity_poly.type
_entity_poly.pdbx_seq_one_letter_code
_entity_poly.pdbx_strand_id
1 'polypeptide(L)'
;MEQLTELENAVFQLRMGFGHADRCVDWAVERLRLDQEGDDLEVVLLASARGRDEALALAEVIIARYRGAQRLDEQFLAGKYIVELRAAYLAGRESASSLDAILTRLYPALAYPDWLVMLSRNCEYATDVPNFGQPFEDEFHYIASLWAQAESLAAFERAYRRQTSNEHDIR
;
A
#
# COMPACT_ATOMS: atom_id res chain seq x y z
N MET A 1 1.70 1.68 16.41
CA MET A 1 0.86 2.14 15.29
C MET A 1 1.42 1.69 13.95
N GLU A 2 2.73 1.78 13.74
CA GLU A 2 3.41 1.30 12.50
C GLU A 2 3.16 -0.19 12.23
N GLN A 3 3.22 -1.03 13.26
CA GLN A 3 2.93 -2.47 13.12
C GLN A 3 1.58 -2.75 12.44
N LEU A 4 0.48 -2.07 12.81
CA LEU A 4 -0.82 -2.34 12.17
C LEU A 4 -0.84 -1.94 10.68
N THR A 5 -0.01 -0.98 10.28
CA THR A 5 0.13 -0.61 8.87
C THR A 5 0.95 -1.64 8.09
N GLU A 6 1.90 -2.33 8.73
CA GLU A 6 2.57 -3.49 8.12
C GLU A 6 1.55 -4.61 7.83
N LEU A 7 0.62 -4.87 8.75
CA LEU A 7 -0.46 -5.83 8.52
C LEU A 7 -1.42 -5.38 7.42
N GLU A 8 -1.81 -4.10 7.39
CA GLU A 8 -2.61 -3.50 6.30
C GLU A 8 -1.94 -3.76 4.93
N ASN A 9 -0.64 -3.49 4.82
CA ASN A 9 0.12 -3.71 3.58
C ASN A 9 0.27 -5.19 3.22
N ALA A 10 0.48 -6.07 4.20
CA ALA A 10 0.56 -7.51 3.98
C ALA A 10 -0.78 -8.08 3.47
N VAL A 11 -1.90 -7.65 4.06
CA VAL A 11 -3.25 -7.98 3.60
C VAL A 11 -3.47 -7.52 2.17
N PHE A 12 -3.11 -6.27 1.86
CA PHE A 12 -3.26 -5.74 0.51
C PHE A 12 -2.47 -6.55 -0.52
N GLN A 13 -1.19 -6.79 -0.26
CA GLN A 13 -0.34 -7.58 -1.15
C GLN A 13 -0.86 -9.01 -1.30
N LEU A 14 -1.38 -9.61 -0.23
CA LEU A 14 -1.97 -10.94 -0.27
C LEU A 14 -3.23 -10.95 -1.16
N ARG A 15 -4.16 -10.00 -0.99
CA ARG A 15 -5.36 -9.85 -1.85
C ARG A 15 -4.99 -9.75 -3.32
N MET A 16 -4.04 -8.87 -3.64
CA MET A 16 -3.61 -8.60 -5.01
C MET A 16 -2.69 -9.69 -5.61
N GLY A 17 -2.27 -10.67 -4.82
CA GLY A 17 -1.35 -11.72 -5.25
C GLY A 17 0.08 -11.22 -5.50
N PHE A 18 0.49 -10.14 -4.85
CA PHE A 18 1.87 -9.67 -4.80
C PHE A 18 2.66 -10.27 -3.62
N GLY A 19 1.96 -10.68 -2.57
CA GLY A 19 2.57 -11.13 -1.31
C GLY A 19 2.22 -12.57 -0.92
N HIS A 20 2.92 -13.06 0.09
CA HIS A 20 2.71 -14.36 0.71
C HIS A 20 2.04 -14.21 2.07
N ALA A 21 1.29 -15.24 2.47
CA ALA A 21 0.61 -15.29 3.77
C ALA A 21 1.60 -15.14 4.95
N ASP A 22 2.84 -15.58 4.75
CA ASP A 22 3.93 -15.51 5.73
C ASP A 22 4.13 -14.09 6.27
N ARG A 23 3.93 -13.02 5.48
CA ARG A 23 4.05 -11.64 6.01
C ARG A 23 3.02 -11.33 7.09
N CYS A 24 1.79 -11.83 6.97
CA CYS A 24 0.76 -11.67 8.01
C CYS A 24 1.06 -12.54 9.23
N VAL A 25 1.60 -13.75 9.01
CA VAL A 25 1.99 -14.68 10.07
C VAL A 25 3.17 -14.12 10.87
N ASP A 26 4.22 -13.66 10.20
CA ASP A 26 5.42 -13.07 10.79
C ASP A 26 5.06 -11.84 11.63
N TRP A 27 4.14 -11.01 11.14
CA TRP A 27 3.60 -9.89 11.91
C TRP A 27 2.97 -10.35 13.23
N ALA A 28 2.15 -11.40 13.19
CA ALA A 28 1.50 -11.92 14.38
C ALA A 28 2.52 -12.55 15.34
N VAL A 29 3.46 -13.35 14.82
CA VAL A 29 4.55 -13.96 15.60
C VAL A 29 5.39 -12.90 16.30
N GLU A 30 5.76 -11.82 15.61
CA GLU A 30 6.53 -10.74 16.21
C GLU A 30 5.75 -10.03 17.32
N ARG A 31 4.43 -9.83 17.12
CA ARG A 31 3.56 -9.23 18.13
C ARG A 31 3.47 -10.11 19.39
N LEU A 32 3.32 -11.44 19.23
CA LEU A 32 3.39 -12.42 20.31
C LEU A 32 4.74 -12.40 21.04
N ARG A 33 5.84 -12.33 20.27
CA ARG A 33 7.20 -12.28 20.82
C ARG A 33 7.42 -11.05 21.70
N LEU A 34 6.72 -9.95 21.41
CA LEU A 34 6.80 -8.69 22.14
C LEU A 34 5.77 -8.58 23.29
N ASP A 35 4.91 -9.57 23.50
CA ASP A 35 3.84 -9.57 24.51
C ASP A 35 2.90 -8.35 24.37
N GLN A 36 2.50 -8.06 23.12
CA GLN A 36 1.72 -6.86 22.75
C GLN A 36 0.25 -7.15 22.41
N GLU A 37 -0.12 -8.43 22.33
CA GLU A 37 -1.42 -8.95 21.94
C GLU A 37 -2.41 -9.04 23.10
N GLY A 38 -1.94 -9.18 24.34
CA GLY A 38 -2.80 -9.50 25.48
C GLY A 38 -3.52 -10.84 25.29
N ASP A 39 -4.85 -10.83 25.38
CA ASP A 39 -5.71 -12.02 25.18
C ASP A 39 -6.31 -12.11 23.76
N ASP A 40 -5.70 -11.47 22.77
CA ASP A 40 -6.24 -11.47 21.40
C ASP A 40 -6.04 -12.83 20.70
N LEU A 41 -7.09 -13.65 20.76
CA LEU A 41 -7.12 -14.98 20.15
C LEU A 41 -6.83 -14.95 18.64
N GLU A 42 -7.31 -13.95 17.91
CA GLU A 42 -7.11 -13.87 16.47
C GLU A 42 -5.65 -13.60 16.11
N VAL A 43 -4.91 -12.85 16.93
CA VAL A 43 -3.45 -12.70 16.76
C VAL A 43 -2.75 -14.06 16.97
N VAL A 44 -3.15 -14.81 17.99
CA VAL A 44 -2.61 -16.16 18.25
C VAL A 44 -2.91 -17.11 17.09
N LEU A 45 -4.15 -17.10 16.60
CA LEU A 45 -4.56 -17.93 15.46
C LEU A 45 -3.79 -17.54 14.19
N LEU A 46 -3.61 -16.24 13.93
CA LEU A 46 -2.88 -15.75 12.77
C LEU A 46 -1.42 -16.22 12.78
N ALA A 47 -0.76 -16.22 13.94
CA ALA A 47 0.60 -16.73 14.09
C ALA A 47 0.73 -18.24 13.77
N SER A 48 -0.39 -18.98 13.82
CA SER A 48 -0.44 -20.41 13.52
C SER A 48 -1.00 -20.74 12.13
N ALA A 49 -1.47 -19.73 11.38
CA ALA A 49 -2.14 -19.93 10.11
C ALA A 49 -1.24 -20.64 9.08
N ARG A 50 -1.83 -21.51 8.27
CA ARG A 50 -1.09 -22.33 7.27
C ARG A 50 -1.47 -22.03 5.83
N GLY A 51 -2.54 -21.28 5.62
CA GLY A 51 -3.08 -21.00 4.31
C GLY A 51 -3.33 -19.52 4.07
N ARG A 52 -3.35 -19.14 2.79
CA ARG A 52 -3.68 -17.79 2.32
C ARG A 52 -5.03 -17.31 2.85
N ASP A 53 -6.08 -18.11 2.65
CA ASP A 53 -7.45 -17.69 2.98
C ASP A 53 -7.66 -17.53 4.49
N GLU A 54 -7.06 -18.44 5.27
CA GLU A 54 -7.06 -18.37 6.73
C GLU A 54 -6.32 -17.13 7.24
N ALA A 55 -5.09 -16.91 6.79
CA ALA A 55 -4.29 -15.76 7.18
C ALA A 55 -4.97 -14.44 6.79
N LEU A 56 -5.57 -14.39 5.61
CA LEU A 56 -6.30 -13.22 5.13
C LEU A 56 -7.51 -12.91 6.02
N ALA A 57 -8.37 -13.91 6.27
CA ALA A 57 -9.57 -13.73 7.07
C ALA A 57 -9.24 -13.26 8.50
N LEU A 58 -8.22 -13.86 9.13
CA LEU A 58 -7.79 -13.48 10.48
C LEU A 58 -7.19 -12.06 10.51
N ALA A 59 -6.33 -11.72 9.55
CA ALA A 59 -5.72 -10.40 9.47
C ALA A 59 -6.77 -9.29 9.26
N GLU A 60 -7.80 -9.54 8.44
CA GLU A 60 -8.90 -8.60 8.23
C GLU A 60 -9.71 -8.36 9.52
N VAL A 61 -10.01 -9.42 10.28
CA VAL A 61 -10.70 -9.31 11.58
C VAL A 61 -9.87 -8.46 12.56
N ILE A 62 -8.56 -8.70 12.63
CA ILE A 62 -7.65 -7.94 13.48
C ILE A 62 -7.66 -6.46 13.08
N ILE A 63 -7.46 -6.14 11.80
CA ILE A 63 -7.48 -4.74 11.32
C ILE A 63 -8.82 -4.07 11.65
N ALA A 64 -9.94 -4.74 11.35
CA ALA A 64 -11.27 -4.21 11.62
C ALA A 64 -11.49 -3.94 13.12
N ARG A 65 -10.98 -4.79 14.00
CA ARG A 65 -11.08 -4.63 15.45
C ARG A 65 -10.26 -3.43 15.96
N TYR A 66 -8.99 -3.35 15.55
CA TYR A 66 -8.08 -2.34 16.10
C TYR A 66 -8.18 -0.98 15.43
N ARG A 67 -8.65 -0.92 14.18
CA ARG A 67 -8.64 0.32 13.37
C ARG A 67 -9.98 0.63 12.69
N GLY A 68 -10.95 -0.29 12.75
CA GLY A 68 -12.26 -0.16 12.11
C GLY A 68 -12.29 -0.71 10.69
N ALA A 69 -13.44 -1.23 10.25
CA ALA A 69 -13.61 -1.88 8.95
C ALA A 69 -13.33 -0.96 7.76
N GLN A 70 -13.47 0.36 7.92
CA GLN A 70 -13.12 1.36 6.90
C GLN A 70 -11.64 1.30 6.47
N ARG A 71 -10.78 0.67 7.27
CA ARG A 71 -9.36 0.46 6.96
C ARG A 71 -9.11 -0.69 5.99
N LEU A 72 -10.13 -1.49 5.70
CA LEU A 72 -10.08 -2.56 4.71
C LEU A 72 -10.52 -2.11 3.31
N ASP A 73 -10.83 -0.83 3.14
CA ASP A 73 -11.09 -0.22 1.84
C ASP A 73 -9.89 -0.43 0.89
N GLU A 74 -10.15 -0.93 -0.31
CA GLU A 74 -9.10 -1.35 -1.23
C GLU A 74 -8.24 -0.18 -1.70
N GLN A 75 -8.83 0.99 -1.95
CA GLN A 75 -8.05 2.16 -2.37
C GLN A 75 -7.23 2.71 -1.21
N PHE A 76 -7.76 2.70 0.01
CA PHE A 76 -7.00 3.08 1.20
C PHE A 76 -5.77 2.18 1.40
N LEU A 77 -5.97 0.87 1.34
CA LEU A 77 -4.89 -0.12 1.44
C LEU A 77 -3.86 0.03 0.31
N ALA A 78 -4.31 0.26 -0.93
CA ALA A 78 -3.44 0.57 -2.04
C ALA A 78 -2.60 1.82 -1.78
N GLY A 79 -3.21 2.88 -1.24
CA GLY A 79 -2.52 4.09 -0.85
C GLY A 79 -1.39 3.84 0.15
N LYS A 80 -1.63 3.01 1.17
CA LYS A 80 -0.58 2.62 2.14
C LYS A 80 0.53 1.79 1.50
N TYR A 81 0.17 0.93 0.54
CA TYR A 81 1.17 0.19 -0.24
C TYR A 81 2.01 1.11 -1.13
N ILE A 82 1.45 2.17 -1.72
CA ILE A 82 2.22 3.20 -2.47
C ILE A 82 3.27 3.87 -1.57
N VAL A 83 2.97 4.10 -0.29
CA VAL A 83 3.94 4.62 0.68
C VAL A 83 5.10 3.63 0.91
N GLU A 84 4.80 2.35 1.08
CA GLU A 84 5.82 1.29 1.22
C GLU A 84 6.69 1.18 -0.05
N LEU A 85 6.06 1.20 -1.23
CA LEU A 85 6.76 1.19 -2.51
C LEU A 85 7.70 2.38 -2.66
N ARG A 86 7.28 3.57 -2.22
CA ARG A 86 8.15 4.75 -2.26
C ARG A 86 9.37 4.60 -1.35
N ALA A 87 9.16 4.07 -0.14
CA ALA A 87 10.27 3.79 0.77
C ALA A 87 11.22 2.73 0.19
N ALA A 88 10.69 1.69 -0.46
CA ALA A 88 11.48 0.67 -1.14
C ALA A 88 12.26 1.21 -2.34
N TYR A 89 11.65 2.10 -3.12
CA TYR A 89 12.28 2.80 -4.24
C TYR A 89 13.44 3.68 -3.79
N LEU A 90 13.23 4.52 -2.76
CA LEU A 90 14.30 5.33 -2.20
C LEU A 90 15.45 4.52 -1.59
N ALA A 91 15.15 3.31 -1.11
CA ALA A 91 16.15 2.37 -0.59
C ALA A 91 16.85 1.56 -1.71
N GLY A 92 16.51 1.78 -2.98
CA GLY A 92 17.05 1.05 -4.13
C GLY A 92 16.58 -0.40 -4.24
N ARG A 93 15.54 -0.80 -3.49
CA ARG A 93 14.93 -2.14 -3.56
C ARG A 93 13.93 -2.25 -4.71
N GLU A 94 13.31 -1.13 -5.06
CA GLU A 94 12.45 -0.98 -6.24
C GLU A 94 13.10 -0.02 -7.23
N SER A 95 12.77 -0.18 -8.51
CA SER A 95 13.21 0.65 -9.63
C SER A 95 11.98 1.19 -10.38
N ALA A 96 12.13 2.20 -11.22
CA ALA A 96 11.03 2.68 -12.06
C ALA A 96 10.39 1.54 -12.88
N SER A 97 11.19 0.61 -13.39
CA SER A 97 10.69 -0.54 -14.16
C SER A 97 9.89 -1.54 -13.32
N SER A 98 10.34 -1.85 -12.10
CA SER A 98 9.59 -2.76 -11.22
C SER A 98 8.31 -2.10 -10.69
N LEU A 99 8.36 -0.80 -10.41
CA LEU A 99 7.18 -0.01 -10.06
C LEU A 99 6.16 0.06 -11.19
N ASP A 100 6.59 0.29 -12.43
CA ASP A 100 5.70 0.31 -13.59
C ASP A 100 4.92 -1.01 -13.74
N ALA A 101 5.61 -2.15 -13.61
CA ALA A 101 4.96 -3.45 -13.64
C ALA A 101 3.91 -3.64 -12.52
N ILE A 102 4.16 -3.08 -11.33
CA ILE A 102 3.23 -3.10 -10.21
C ILE A 102 2.05 -2.15 -10.47
N LEU A 103 2.32 -0.92 -10.90
CA LEU A 103 1.31 0.13 -11.13
C LEU A 103 0.38 -0.23 -12.29
N THR A 104 0.90 -0.82 -13.37
CA THR A 104 0.11 -1.33 -14.50
C THR A 104 -0.89 -2.38 -14.06
N ARG A 105 -0.53 -3.23 -13.09
CA ARG A 105 -1.44 -4.23 -12.52
C ARG A 105 -2.44 -3.62 -11.53
N LEU A 106 -1.99 -2.68 -10.70
CA LEU A 106 -2.80 -2.03 -9.68
C LEU A 106 -3.91 -1.16 -10.27
N TYR A 107 -3.59 -0.39 -11.31
CA TYR A 107 -4.50 0.62 -11.85
C TYR A 107 -5.86 0.08 -12.31
N PRO A 108 -5.95 -0.98 -13.14
CA PRO A 108 -7.24 -1.58 -13.49
C PRO A 108 -7.88 -2.33 -12.31
N ALA A 109 -7.07 -2.95 -11.44
CA ALA A 109 -7.58 -3.70 -10.30
C ALA A 109 -8.29 -2.81 -9.26
N LEU A 110 -7.93 -1.53 -9.20
CA LEU A 110 -8.57 -0.52 -8.36
C LEU A 110 -9.68 0.27 -9.08
N ALA A 111 -10.13 -0.21 -10.25
CA ALA A 111 -11.13 0.44 -11.10
C ALA A 111 -10.74 1.86 -11.56
N TYR A 112 -9.46 2.05 -11.90
CA TYR A 112 -8.92 3.26 -12.51
C TYR A 112 -9.11 4.54 -11.67
N PRO A 113 -8.60 4.60 -10.44
CA PRO A 113 -8.82 5.76 -9.60
C PRO A 113 -8.04 6.98 -10.11
N ASP A 114 -8.70 8.15 -10.11
CA ASP A 114 -8.16 9.41 -10.65
C ASP A 114 -6.79 9.81 -10.06
N TRP A 115 -6.52 9.43 -8.82
CA TRP A 115 -5.27 9.77 -8.13
C TRP A 115 -4.07 8.93 -8.58
N LEU A 116 -4.31 7.79 -9.24
CA LEU A 116 -3.24 6.89 -9.68
C LEU A 116 -2.85 7.14 -11.15
N VAL A 117 -3.69 7.85 -11.92
CA VAL A 117 -3.53 8.09 -13.35
C VAL A 117 -2.15 8.66 -13.68
N MET A 118 -1.79 9.78 -13.05
CA MET A 118 -0.57 10.51 -13.38
C MET A 118 0.66 9.74 -12.90
N LEU A 119 0.59 9.14 -11.70
CA LEU A 119 1.67 8.32 -11.17
C LEU A 119 1.99 7.14 -12.09
N SER A 120 0.97 6.38 -12.51
CA SER A 120 1.14 5.25 -13.44
C SER A 120 1.75 5.69 -14.76
N ARG A 121 1.18 6.73 -15.39
CA ARG A 121 1.67 7.26 -16.67
C ARG A 121 3.12 7.74 -16.58
N ASN A 122 3.44 8.54 -15.57
CA ASN A 122 4.78 9.09 -15.42
C ASN A 122 5.80 7.99 -15.11
N CYS A 123 5.42 6.98 -14.32
CA CYS A 123 6.28 5.82 -14.04
C CYS A 123 6.58 5.03 -15.32
N GLU A 124 5.57 4.74 -16.14
CA GLU A 124 5.71 4.06 -17.44
C GLU A 124 6.75 4.80 -18.29
N TYR A 125 6.54 6.09 -18.54
CA TYR A 125 7.47 6.88 -19.36
C TYR A 125 8.84 7.10 -18.73
N ALA A 126 8.96 7.09 -17.40
CA ALA A 126 10.27 7.23 -16.75
C ALA A 126 11.18 6.01 -17.03
N THR A 127 10.63 4.89 -17.51
CA THR A 127 11.43 3.71 -17.87
C THR A 127 12.22 3.89 -19.17
N ASP A 128 11.73 4.69 -20.11
CA ASP A 128 12.27 4.78 -21.47
C ASP A 128 12.40 6.21 -22.04
N VAL A 129 11.75 7.21 -21.42
CA VAL A 129 11.80 8.63 -21.80
C VAL A 129 12.53 9.46 -20.73
N PRO A 130 13.78 9.90 -20.96
CA PRO A 130 14.59 10.59 -19.96
C PRO A 130 13.93 11.83 -19.31
N ASN A 131 13.09 12.54 -20.05
CA ASN A 131 12.42 13.75 -19.56
C ASN A 131 11.32 13.46 -18.53
N PHE A 132 10.89 12.21 -18.35
CA PHE A 132 9.89 11.81 -17.36
C PHE A 132 10.47 11.46 -15.99
N GLY A 133 11.80 11.40 -15.84
CA GLY A 133 12.43 11.08 -14.55
C GLY A 133 11.96 12.01 -13.43
N GLN A 134 12.13 13.33 -13.59
CA GLN A 134 11.69 14.30 -12.58
C GLN A 134 10.15 14.37 -12.41
N PRO A 135 9.33 14.42 -13.48
CA PRO A 135 7.88 14.28 -13.39
C PRO A 135 7.39 13.07 -12.57
N PHE A 136 8.04 11.92 -12.73
CA PHE A 136 7.74 10.73 -11.95
C PHE A 136 8.12 10.91 -10.47
N GLU A 137 9.31 11.41 -10.18
CA GLU A 137 9.76 11.66 -8.80
C GLU A 137 8.82 12.61 -8.05
N ASP A 138 8.42 13.70 -8.69
CA ASP A 138 7.53 14.72 -8.12
C ASP A 138 6.14 14.14 -7.83
N GLU A 139 5.55 13.42 -8.79
CA GLU A 139 4.23 12.80 -8.61
C GLU A 139 4.25 11.68 -7.57
N PHE A 140 5.28 10.83 -7.58
CA PHE A 140 5.40 9.75 -6.60
C PHE A 140 5.57 10.32 -5.18
N HIS A 141 6.37 11.37 -5.03
CA HIS A 141 6.47 12.09 -3.76
C HIS A 141 5.14 12.69 -3.32
N TYR A 142 4.43 13.36 -4.21
CA TYR A 142 3.15 13.99 -3.90
C TYR A 142 2.11 12.97 -3.42
N ILE A 143 1.85 11.94 -4.22
CA ILE A 143 0.84 10.92 -3.92
C ILE A 143 1.19 10.15 -2.64
N ALA A 144 2.45 9.71 -2.50
CA ALA A 144 2.87 9.00 -1.28
C ALA A 144 2.78 9.88 -0.03
N SER A 145 3.11 11.17 -0.14
CA SER A 145 3.03 12.09 1.01
C SER A 145 1.59 12.32 1.47
N LEU A 146 0.63 12.41 0.54
CA LEU A 146 -0.78 12.48 0.87
C LEU A 146 -1.28 11.20 1.53
N TRP A 147 -0.94 10.03 0.97
CA TRP A 147 -1.34 8.74 1.53
C TRP A 147 -0.68 8.46 2.88
N ALA A 148 0.54 8.91 3.12
CA ALA A 148 1.19 8.77 4.42
C ALA A 148 0.39 9.45 5.54
N GLN A 149 -0.20 10.61 5.26
CA GLN A 149 -0.98 11.41 6.20
C GLN A 149 -2.45 11.01 6.28
N ALA A 150 -3.00 10.43 5.21
CA ALA A 150 -4.42 10.07 5.16
C ALA A 150 -4.77 8.93 6.13
N GLU A 151 -5.83 9.13 6.92
CA GLU A 151 -6.37 8.09 7.81
C GLU A 151 -7.55 7.31 7.22
N SER A 152 -8.04 7.74 6.05
CA SER A 152 -9.11 7.11 5.26
C SER A 152 -9.05 7.59 3.80
N LEU A 153 -9.76 6.89 2.90
CA LEU A 153 -9.94 7.33 1.51
C LEU A 153 -10.54 8.76 1.44
N ALA A 154 -11.59 9.04 2.20
CA ALA A 154 -12.22 10.35 2.22
C ALA A 154 -11.28 11.48 2.69
N ALA A 155 -10.35 11.18 3.62
CA ALA A 155 -9.34 12.15 4.04
C ALA A 155 -8.33 12.43 2.92
N PHE A 156 -7.91 11.39 2.20
CA PHE A 156 -7.06 11.52 1.01
C PHE A 156 -7.76 12.34 -0.07
N GLU A 157 -8.99 12.00 -0.46
CA GLU A 157 -9.75 12.70 -1.51
C GLU A 157 -9.95 14.19 -1.20
N ARG A 158 -10.11 14.54 0.08
CA ARG A 158 -10.21 15.94 0.51
C ARG A 158 -8.90 16.72 0.33
N ALA A 159 -7.77 16.06 0.50
CA ALA A 159 -6.44 16.66 0.38
C ALA A 159 -5.92 16.64 -1.07
N TYR A 160 -6.25 15.60 -1.83
CA TYR A 160 -5.82 15.43 -3.22
C TYR A 160 -6.34 16.56 -4.11
N ARG A 161 -5.45 17.05 -4.97
CA ARG A 161 -5.74 18.09 -5.96
C ARG A 161 -5.19 17.64 -7.30
N ARG A 162 -6.10 17.26 -8.20
CA ARG A 162 -5.74 16.88 -9.58
C ARG A 162 -4.92 17.96 -10.30
N GLN A 163 -5.14 19.24 -9.97
CA GLN A 163 -4.34 20.34 -10.51
C GLN A 163 -2.84 20.17 -10.19
N THR A 164 -2.48 19.76 -8.98
CA THR A 164 -1.09 19.54 -8.59
C THR A 164 -0.48 18.38 -9.37
N SER A 165 -1.18 17.25 -9.52
CA SER A 165 -0.70 16.16 -10.38
C SER A 165 -0.50 16.58 -11.83
N ASN A 166 -1.37 17.44 -12.38
CA ASN A 166 -1.19 17.97 -13.74
C ASN A 166 0.05 18.88 -13.88
N GLU A 167 0.54 19.48 -12.79
CA GLU A 167 1.77 20.27 -12.81
C GLU A 167 3.03 19.39 -12.86
N HIS A 168 2.91 18.10 -12.54
CA HIS A 168 3.95 17.09 -12.68
C HIS A 168 3.92 16.40 -14.07
N ASP A 169 3.41 17.07 -15.10
CA ASP A 169 3.57 16.64 -16.49
C ASP A 169 4.75 17.37 -17.14
N ILE A 170 5.22 16.87 -18.27
CA ILE A 170 6.20 17.60 -19.09
C ILE A 170 5.54 18.87 -19.63
N ARG A 171 6.27 19.98 -19.55
CA ARG A 171 5.90 21.27 -20.13
C ARG A 171 6.44 21.45 -21.54
#